data_AF-A0A962GX92-F1
#
_entry.id   AF-A0A962GX92-F1
#
_cell.length_a   1.000
_cell.length_b   1.000
_cell.length_c   1.000
_cell.angle_alpha   90.00
_cell.angle_beta   90.00
_cell.angle_gamma   90.00
#
_symmetry.space_group_name_H-M   'P 1'
#
loop_
_entity.id
_entity.type
_entity.pdbx_description
1 polymer ?
#
loop_
_entity_poly.entity_id
_entity_poly.type
_entity_poly.pdbx_seq_one_letter_code
_entity_poly.pdbx_strand_id
1 'polypeptide(L)'
;MAILDTLNPGHFDLGSIDISLLGDFLAGTATIHPAALLAGGLVTLFTLAALAVSTVRQKCRTRALEERCDDSQERLQAIEILLANATSEASMLRQRVDQLGIRQESTLNSHAKTGLRQAIALSRHGATTRQLIDTCELSQGEAHLIQTLYGQAAGAPATEELH
;
A
#
# COMPACT_ATOMS: atom_id res chain seq x y z
N MET A 1 -15.51 -6.90 0.85
CA MET A 1 -16.39 -5.94 0.14
C MET A 1 -17.83 -6.41 0.31
N ALA A 2 -18.32 -6.27 1.53
CA ALA A 2 -19.66 -6.64 2.01
C ALA A 2 -19.87 -5.83 3.31
N ILE A 3 -21.11 -5.53 3.68
CA ILE A 3 -21.55 -4.59 4.74
C ILE A 3 -21.94 -3.20 4.20
N LEU A 4 -22.82 -3.14 3.19
CA LEU A 4 -23.53 -1.90 2.84
C LEU A 4 -25.05 -2.07 2.64
N ASP A 5 -25.64 -3.19 3.08
CA ASP A 5 -27.06 -3.50 2.81
C ASP A 5 -28.00 -3.48 4.03
N THR A 6 -27.61 -2.87 5.14
CA THR A 6 -28.48 -2.81 6.34
C THR A 6 -28.64 -1.41 6.87
N LEU A 7 -29.19 -0.50 6.07
CA LEU A 7 -30.00 0.61 6.58
C LEU A 7 -30.79 1.17 5.41
N ASN A 8 -31.96 0.58 5.19
CA ASN A 8 -33.06 1.15 4.43
C ASN A 8 -33.82 2.09 5.40
N PRO A 9 -33.68 3.44 5.34
CA PRO A 9 -34.52 4.35 6.11
C PRO A 9 -35.81 4.70 5.35
N GLY A 10 -36.27 3.82 4.45
CA GLY A 10 -37.33 4.09 3.47
C GLY A 10 -38.64 3.34 3.71
N HIS A 11 -38.91 2.86 4.92
CA HIS A 11 -40.21 2.25 5.21
C HIS A 11 -40.77 2.73 6.55
N PHE A 12 -41.13 4.01 6.59
CA PHE A 12 -42.27 4.42 7.40
C PHE A 12 -43.52 3.96 6.65
N ASP A 13 -43.98 2.77 7.01
CA ASP A 13 -45.23 2.21 6.52
C ASP A 13 -46.39 3.04 7.12
N LEU A 14 -46.74 4.12 6.42
CA LEU A 14 -47.94 4.94 6.66
C LEU A 14 -49.22 4.22 6.15
N GLY A 15 -49.10 2.96 5.71
CA GLY A 15 -50.12 2.19 5.01
C GLY A 15 -51.29 1.68 5.86
N SER A 16 -51.36 1.97 7.16
CA SER A 16 -52.50 1.56 7.99
C SER A 16 -52.72 2.51 9.16
N ILE A 17 -52.89 3.80 8.85
CA ILE A 17 -53.72 4.63 9.72
C ILE A 17 -55.15 4.36 9.26
N ASP A 18 -55.91 3.59 10.02
CA ASP A 18 -57.34 3.37 9.80
C ASP A 18 -58.08 4.73 9.83
N ILE A 19 -58.24 5.35 8.66
CA ILE A 19 -59.05 6.57 8.46
C ILE A 19 -60.53 6.30 8.79
N SER A 20 -60.92 5.02 8.78
CA SER A 20 -62.22 4.49 9.22
C SER A 20 -62.58 4.94 10.64
N LEU A 21 -61.61 5.06 11.54
CA LEU A 21 -61.82 5.44 12.95
C LEU A 21 -62.07 6.95 13.11
N LEU A 22 -61.67 7.75 12.13
CA LEU A 22 -61.93 9.20 12.09
C LEU A 22 -63.35 9.51 11.57
N GLY A 23 -63.90 8.63 10.72
CA GLY A 23 -65.27 8.73 10.20
C GLY A 23 -66.34 8.41 11.24
N ASP A 24 -66.11 7.38 12.08
CA ASP A 24 -67.06 6.99 13.13
C ASP A 24 -67.12 8.00 14.29
N PHE A 25 -66.08 8.81 14.49
CA PHE A 25 -66.09 9.91 15.47
C PHE A 25 -66.97 11.09 15.02
N LEU A 26 -67.14 11.29 13.71
CA LEU A 26 -67.96 12.37 13.14
C LEU A 26 -69.45 11.99 13.03
N ALA A 27 -69.78 10.71 12.88
CA ALA A 27 -71.16 10.24 12.76
C ALA A 27 -71.90 10.12 14.11
N GLY A 28 -71.18 10.10 15.24
CA GLY A 28 -71.71 9.89 16.59
C GLY A 28 -71.86 11.14 17.46
N THR A 29 -72.22 12.30 16.91
CA THR A 29 -72.25 13.57 17.68
C THR A 29 -73.64 14.20 17.81
N ALA A 30 -74.59 13.43 18.33
CA ALA A 30 -75.73 14.03 19.04
C ALA A 30 -75.24 14.43 20.44
N THR A 31 -75.04 15.74 20.65
CA THR A 31 -74.52 16.43 21.85
C THR A 31 -72.99 16.53 21.97
N ILE A 32 -72.39 17.45 21.20
CA ILE A 32 -70.96 17.79 21.30
C ILE A 32 -70.74 18.68 22.53
N HIS A 33 -70.13 18.15 23.59
CA HIS A 33 -69.60 18.98 24.67
C HIS A 33 -68.38 19.78 24.17
N PRO A 34 -68.30 21.10 24.44
CA PRO A 34 -67.19 21.94 23.99
C PRO A 34 -65.82 21.45 24.49
N ALA A 35 -65.79 20.67 25.57
CA ALA A 35 -64.59 20.01 26.09
C ALA A 35 -63.98 18.98 25.12
N ALA A 36 -64.78 18.29 24.31
CA ALA A 36 -64.28 17.26 23.39
C ALA A 36 -63.55 17.87 22.17
N LEU A 37 -64.00 19.02 21.69
CA LEU A 37 -63.34 19.77 20.60
C LEU A 37 -61.98 20.33 21.04
N LEU A 38 -61.89 20.83 22.27
CA LEU A 38 -60.62 21.32 22.82
C LEU A 38 -59.62 20.17 23.02
N ALA A 39 -60.08 19.01 23.51
CA ALA A 39 -59.24 17.83 23.67
C ALA A 39 -58.69 17.31 22.32
N GLY A 40 -59.53 17.23 21.28
CA GLY A 40 -59.11 16.83 19.94
C GLY A 40 -58.07 17.78 19.31
N GLY A 41 -58.28 19.11 19.46
CA GLY A 41 -57.34 20.11 18.98
C GLY A 41 -55.97 20.07 19.67
N LEU A 42 -55.94 19.76 20.97
CA LEU A 42 -54.67 19.62 21.71
C LEU A 42 -53.89 18.38 21.26
N VAL A 43 -54.56 17.27 20.96
CA VAL A 43 -53.90 16.05 20.45
C VAL A 43 -53.28 16.29 19.08
N THR A 44 -53.99 16.95 18.15
CA THR A 44 -53.46 17.24 16.82
C THR A 44 -52.31 18.23 16.85
N LEU A 45 -52.35 19.23 17.73
CA LEU A 45 -51.22 20.14 17.93
C LEU A 45 -50.01 19.41 18.53
N PHE A 46 -50.22 18.49 19.46
CA PHE A 46 -49.14 17.70 20.04
C PHE A 46 -48.48 16.76 19.02
N THR A 47 -49.26 16.11 18.16
CA THR A 47 -48.71 15.24 17.10
C THR A 47 -47.98 16.05 16.02
N LEU A 48 -48.50 17.22 15.63
CA LEU A 48 -47.80 18.16 14.74
C LEU A 48 -46.47 18.64 15.35
N ALA A 49 -46.47 18.99 16.63
CA ALA A 49 -45.26 19.39 17.34
C ALA A 49 -44.24 18.24 17.40
N ALA A 50 -44.69 17.01 17.69
CA ALA A 50 -43.82 15.82 17.70
C ALA A 50 -43.23 15.52 16.32
N LEU A 51 -44.00 15.68 15.25
CA LEU A 51 -43.54 15.51 13.87
C LEU A 51 -42.54 16.60 13.45
N ALA A 52 -42.79 17.85 13.87
CA ALA A 52 -41.83 18.94 13.66
C ALA A 52 -40.50 18.67 14.38
N VAL A 53 -40.53 18.15 15.60
CA VAL A 53 -39.31 17.78 16.34
C VAL A 53 -38.58 16.59 15.71
N SER A 54 -39.31 15.57 15.24
CA SER A 54 -38.69 14.40 14.61
C SER A 54 -37.98 14.75 13.29
N THR A 55 -38.60 15.61 12.46
CA THR A 55 -37.98 16.07 11.20
C THR A 55 -36.73 16.92 11.44
N VAL A 56 -36.72 17.77 12.48
CA VAL A 56 -35.52 18.54 12.87
C VAL A 56 -34.41 17.58 13.34
N ARG A 57 -34.73 16.60 14.19
CA ARG A 57 -33.75 15.59 14.62
C ARG A 57 -33.20 14.79 13.45
N GLN A 58 -34.04 14.42 12.50
CA GLN A 58 -33.62 13.70 11.30
C GLN A 58 -32.66 14.55 10.45
N LYS A 59 -32.96 15.84 10.23
CA LYS A 59 -32.07 16.78 9.55
C LYS A 59 -30.72 16.96 10.26
N CYS A 60 -30.72 17.02 11.60
CA CYS A 60 -29.47 17.07 12.35
C CYS A 60 -28.65 15.78 12.19
N ARG A 61 -29.31 14.61 12.17
CA ARG A 61 -28.64 13.32 11.95
C ARG A 61 -28.08 13.19 10.54
N THR A 62 -28.80 13.65 9.52
CA THR A 62 -28.29 13.60 8.14
C THR A 62 -27.08 14.52 7.97
N ARG A 63 -27.11 15.74 8.53
CA ARG A 63 -25.96 16.64 8.51
C ARG A 63 -24.73 16.06 9.22
N ALA A 64 -24.92 15.43 10.38
CA ALA A 64 -23.82 14.79 11.10
C ALA A 64 -23.25 13.58 10.34
N LEU A 65 -24.06 12.90 9.51
CA LEU A 65 -23.59 11.83 8.63
C LEU A 65 -22.85 12.39 7.41
N GLU A 66 -23.37 13.46 6.80
CA GLU A 66 -22.70 14.19 5.71
C GLU A 66 -21.31 14.65 6.14
N GLU A 67 -21.20 15.29 7.30
CA GLU A 67 -19.91 15.75 7.85
C GLU A 67 -18.93 14.60 8.08
N ARG A 68 -19.40 13.43 8.53
CA ARG A 68 -18.57 12.23 8.68
C ARG A 68 -18.14 11.65 7.33
N CYS A 69 -19.01 11.68 6.34
CA CYS A 69 -18.68 11.25 4.98
C CYS A 69 -17.61 12.17 4.39
N ASP A 70 -17.76 13.48 4.54
CA ASP A 70 -16.80 14.47 4.07
C ASP A 70 -15.42 14.32 4.75
N ASP A 71 -15.38 14.18 6.08
CA ASP A 71 -14.12 13.90 6.82
C ASP A 71 -13.49 12.56 6.38
N SER A 72 -14.30 11.53 6.15
CA SER A 72 -13.79 10.25 5.65
C SER A 72 -13.21 10.36 4.24
N GLN A 73 -13.84 11.16 3.37
CA GLN A 73 -13.41 11.40 2.00
C GLN A 73 -12.12 12.22 1.97
N GLU A 74 -12.01 13.25 2.80
CA GLU A 74 -10.79 14.04 2.95
C GLU A 74 -9.62 13.18 3.40
N ARG A 75 -9.83 12.30 4.39
CA ARG A 75 -8.81 11.35 4.85
C ARG A 75 -8.40 10.36 3.76
N LEU A 76 -9.34 9.85 2.97
CA LEU A 76 -9.05 8.95 1.86
C LEU A 76 -8.21 9.66 0.78
N GLN A 77 -8.55 10.90 0.43
CA GLN A 77 -7.76 11.69 -0.52
C GLN A 77 -6.35 11.96 0.00
N ALA A 78 -6.19 12.28 1.29
CA ALA A 78 -4.88 12.46 1.91
C ALA A 78 -4.04 11.18 1.83
N ILE A 79 -4.64 10.01 2.11
CA ILE A 79 -3.98 8.70 2.02
C ILE A 79 -3.59 8.39 0.56
N GLU A 80 -4.45 8.69 -0.41
CA GLU A 80 -4.18 8.47 -1.83
C GLU A 80 -2.95 9.26 -2.30
N ILE A 81 -2.84 10.53 -1.89
CA ILE A 81 -1.68 11.37 -2.19
C ILE A 81 -0.41 10.80 -1.55
N LEU A 82 -0.49 10.39 -0.28
CA LEU A 82 0.66 9.77 0.41
C LEU A 82 1.10 8.46 -0.25
N LEU A 83 0.14 7.64 -0.72
CA LEU A 83 0.42 6.40 -1.43
C LEU A 83 1.07 6.67 -2.79
N ALA A 84 0.60 7.67 -3.53
CA ALA A 84 1.20 8.09 -4.80
C ALA A 84 2.66 8.55 -4.60
N ASN A 85 2.93 9.30 -3.53
CA ASN A 85 4.29 9.73 -3.19
C ASN A 85 5.19 8.54 -2.80
N ALA A 86 4.70 7.66 -1.92
CA ALA A 86 5.47 6.49 -1.47
C ALA A 86 5.79 5.52 -2.62
N THR A 87 4.85 5.32 -3.56
CA THR A 87 5.08 4.47 -4.75
C THR A 87 6.09 5.10 -5.71
N SER A 88 6.05 6.43 -5.89
CA SER A 88 7.06 7.17 -6.64
C SER A 88 8.46 7.02 -6.01
N GLU A 89 8.60 7.23 -4.70
CA GLU A 89 9.87 7.06 -3.98
C GLU A 89 10.40 5.64 -4.05
N ALA A 90 9.53 4.63 -3.89
CA ALA A 90 9.89 3.23 -4.01
C ALA A 90 10.42 2.89 -5.42
N SER A 91 9.82 3.46 -6.47
CA SER A 91 10.30 3.27 -7.84
C SER A 91 11.69 3.89 -8.05
N MET A 92 11.95 5.07 -7.47
CA MET A 92 13.26 5.73 -7.53
C MET A 92 14.33 4.93 -6.79
N LEU A 93 13.99 4.36 -5.63
CA LEU A 93 14.90 3.49 -4.87
C LEU A 93 15.24 2.22 -5.64
N ARG A 94 14.26 1.57 -6.30
CA ARG A 94 14.51 0.42 -7.16
C ARG A 94 15.48 0.75 -8.29
N GLN A 95 15.26 1.87 -8.98
CA GLN A 95 16.18 2.33 -10.03
C GLN A 95 17.60 2.56 -9.51
N ARG A 96 17.76 3.12 -8.31
CA ARG A 96 19.09 3.31 -7.69
C ARG A 96 19.75 1.98 -7.34
N VAL A 97 18.99 1.03 -6.81
CA VAL A 97 19.49 -0.32 -6.52
C VAL A 97 19.93 -1.02 -7.80
N ASP A 98 19.13 -0.95 -8.86
CA ASP A 98 19.48 -1.53 -10.17
C ASP A 98 20.76 -0.87 -10.75
N GLN A 99 20.87 0.45 -10.65
CA GLN A 99 22.08 1.18 -11.07
C GLN A 99 23.32 0.77 -10.26
N LEU A 100 23.18 0.59 -8.95
CA LEU A 100 24.27 0.11 -8.10
C LEU A 100 24.66 -1.33 -8.45
N GLY A 101 23.69 -2.20 -8.71
CA GLY A 101 23.92 -3.57 -9.17
C GLY A 101 24.71 -3.62 -10.47
N ILE A 102 24.32 -2.83 -11.48
CA ILE A 102 25.03 -2.74 -12.76
C ILE A 102 26.46 -2.22 -12.56
N ARG A 103 26.65 -1.18 -11.72
CA ARG A 103 27.99 -0.66 -11.41
C ARG A 103 28.85 -1.70 -10.72
N GLN A 104 28.32 -2.38 -9.71
CA GLN A 104 29.04 -3.42 -8.98
C GLN A 104 29.43 -4.56 -9.92
N GLU A 105 28.51 -5.05 -10.74
CA GLU A 105 28.79 -6.09 -11.74
C GLU A 105 29.86 -5.65 -12.74
N SER A 106 29.81 -4.40 -13.21
CA SER A 106 30.83 -3.85 -14.10
C SER A 106 32.20 -3.75 -13.44
N THR A 107 32.27 -3.37 -12.16
CA THR A 107 33.52 -3.27 -11.40
C THR A 107 34.10 -4.65 -11.10
N LEU A 108 33.27 -5.63 -10.71
CA LEU A 108 33.71 -7.00 -10.48
C LEU A 108 34.23 -7.63 -11.77
N ASN A 109 33.52 -7.47 -12.89
CA ASN A 109 33.98 -8.00 -14.19
C ASN A 109 35.28 -7.33 -14.68
N SER A 110 35.47 -6.04 -14.43
CA SER A 110 36.70 -5.33 -14.79
C SER A 110 37.87 -5.72 -13.88
N HIS A 111 37.62 -5.84 -12.58
CA HIS A 111 38.61 -6.25 -11.58
C HIS A 111 39.06 -7.70 -11.82
N ALA A 112 38.13 -8.62 -12.09
CA ALA A 112 38.47 -10.01 -12.40
C ALA A 112 39.36 -10.12 -13.66
N LYS A 113 39.05 -9.36 -14.72
CA LYS A 113 39.85 -9.35 -15.96
C LYS A 113 41.24 -8.75 -15.77
N THR A 114 41.35 -7.66 -15.01
CA THR A 114 42.63 -6.99 -14.74
C THR A 114 43.50 -7.80 -13.79
N GLY A 115 42.90 -8.33 -12.70
CA GLY A 115 43.55 -9.25 -11.76
C GLY A 115 44.06 -10.51 -12.45
N LEU A 116 43.26 -11.12 -13.33
CA LEU A 116 43.70 -12.28 -14.11
C LEU A 116 44.90 -11.97 -15.03
N ARG A 117 44.89 -10.83 -15.74
CA ARG A 117 46.01 -10.43 -16.60
C ARG A 117 47.29 -10.21 -15.79
N GLN A 118 47.17 -9.58 -14.61
CA GLN A 118 48.29 -9.38 -13.70
C GLN A 118 48.81 -10.70 -13.14
N ALA A 119 47.92 -11.61 -12.75
CA ALA A 119 48.28 -12.94 -12.26
C ALA A 119 49.00 -13.77 -13.33
N ILE A 120 48.56 -13.71 -14.59
CA ILE A 120 49.26 -14.38 -15.71
C ILE A 120 50.66 -13.77 -15.90
N ALA A 121 50.79 -12.44 -15.86
CA ALA A 121 52.09 -11.80 -15.97
C ALA A 121 53.05 -12.23 -14.84
N LEU A 122 52.58 -12.22 -13.59
CA LEU A 122 53.35 -12.69 -12.44
C LEU A 122 53.73 -14.18 -12.54
N SER A 123 52.79 -15.03 -12.96
CA SER A 123 53.02 -16.46 -13.19
C SER A 123 54.11 -16.70 -14.23
N ARG A 124 54.11 -15.94 -15.34
CA ARG A 124 55.19 -16.01 -16.35
C ARG A 124 56.55 -15.55 -15.83
N HIS A 125 56.58 -14.71 -14.81
CA HIS A 125 57.80 -14.29 -14.11
C HIS A 125 58.21 -15.23 -12.97
N GLY A 126 57.56 -16.39 -12.82
CA GLY A 126 57.90 -17.38 -11.80
C GLY A 126 57.39 -17.04 -10.40
N ALA A 127 56.40 -16.15 -10.28
CA ALA A 127 55.78 -15.85 -8.99
C ALA A 127 55.15 -17.12 -8.39
N THR A 128 55.30 -17.26 -7.08
CA THR A 128 54.74 -18.41 -6.35
C THR A 128 53.21 -18.29 -6.23
N THR A 129 52.52 -19.42 -6.08
CA THR A 129 51.06 -19.49 -5.86
C THR A 129 50.60 -18.60 -4.69
N ARG A 130 51.41 -18.52 -3.64
CA ARG A 130 51.11 -17.66 -2.48
C ARG A 130 51.15 -16.17 -2.84
N GLN A 131 52.13 -15.75 -3.62
CA GLN A 131 52.21 -14.37 -4.12
C GLN A 131 51.05 -14.02 -5.08
N LEU A 132 50.57 -14.99 -5.87
CA LEU A 132 49.39 -14.79 -6.73
C LEU A 132 48.11 -14.59 -5.91
N ILE A 133 47.93 -15.35 -4.83
CA ILE A 133 46.79 -15.20 -3.91
C ILE A 133 46.87 -13.84 -3.20
N ASP A 134 48.02 -13.50 -2.63
CA ASP A 134 48.18 -12.29 -1.82
C ASP A 134 48.13 -11.00 -2.66
N THR A 135 48.60 -11.03 -3.91
CA THR A 135 48.72 -9.82 -4.76
C THR A 135 47.54 -9.63 -5.72
N CYS A 136 46.89 -10.73 -6.16
CA CYS A 136 45.80 -10.69 -7.13
C CYS A 136 44.45 -11.11 -6.53
N GLU A 137 44.40 -11.35 -5.22
CA GLU A 137 43.20 -11.79 -4.47
C GLU A 137 42.52 -13.03 -5.06
N LEU A 138 43.31 -13.91 -5.68
CA LEU A 138 42.81 -15.13 -6.31
C LEU A 138 42.49 -16.21 -5.29
N SER A 139 41.49 -17.04 -5.58
CA SER A 139 41.27 -18.23 -4.76
C SER A 139 42.44 -19.22 -4.92
N GLN A 140 42.67 -20.05 -3.90
CA GLN A 140 43.74 -21.06 -3.94
C GLN A 140 43.66 -21.97 -5.17
N GLY A 141 42.45 -22.35 -5.60
CA GLY A 141 42.24 -23.17 -6.80
C GLY A 141 42.55 -22.43 -8.09
N GLU A 142 42.21 -21.14 -8.19
CA GLU A 142 42.51 -20.31 -9.37
C GLU A 142 44.00 -20.04 -9.50
N ALA A 143 44.67 -19.72 -8.39
CA ALA A 143 46.11 -19.51 -8.36
C ALA A 143 46.86 -20.77 -8.79
N HIS A 144 46.45 -21.96 -8.31
CA HIS A 144 47.03 -23.22 -8.74
C HIS A 144 46.77 -23.48 -10.23
N LEU A 145 45.55 -23.23 -10.73
CA LEU A 145 45.22 -23.42 -12.15
C LEU A 145 46.09 -22.52 -13.05
N ILE A 146 46.23 -21.24 -12.69
CA ILE A 146 47.06 -20.28 -13.43
C ILE A 146 48.54 -20.70 -13.41
N GLN A 147 49.02 -21.23 -12.29
CA GLN A 147 50.39 -21.74 -12.22
C GLN A 147 50.59 -22.99 -13.08
N THR A 148 49.63 -23.91 -13.13
CA THR A 148 49.68 -25.10 -14.00
C THR A 148 49.64 -24.73 -15.49
N LEU A 149 48.82 -23.74 -15.87
CA LEU A 149 48.64 -23.35 -17.28
C LEU A 149 49.72 -22.40 -17.79
N TYR A 150 50.23 -21.50 -16.95
CA TYR A 150 51.11 -20.39 -17.36
C TYR A 150 52.46 -20.33 -16.63
N GLY A 151 52.69 -21.16 -15.60
CA GLY A 151 53.90 -21.14 -14.78
C GLY A 151 55.15 -21.68 -15.49
N GLN A 152 55.05 -22.06 -16.76
CA GLN A 152 56.14 -22.64 -17.54
C GLN A 152 56.79 -21.59 -18.47
N ALA A 153 57.55 -20.63 -17.93
CA ALA A 153 58.49 -19.81 -18.72
C ALA A 153 59.51 -19.01 -17.89
N ALA A 154 60.14 -19.61 -16.88
CA ALA A 154 61.35 -19.02 -16.26
C ALA A 154 62.31 -20.15 -15.89
N GLY A 155 62.97 -20.73 -16.90
CA GLY A 155 63.98 -21.77 -16.73
C GLY A 155 63.53 -23.17 -17.14
N ALA A 156 63.10 -23.35 -18.39
CA ALA A 156 63.57 -24.55 -19.08
C ALA A 156 65.06 -24.28 -19.34
N PRO A 157 66.01 -25.00 -18.71
CA PRO A 157 67.42 -24.83 -18.98
C PRO A 157 67.66 -25.17 -20.46
N ALA A 158 67.79 -24.13 -21.28
CA ALA A 158 68.66 -24.25 -22.42
C ALA A 158 70.06 -24.57 -21.86
N THR A 159 70.76 -25.48 -22.52
CA THR A 159 72.16 -25.86 -22.29
C THR A 159 72.48 -26.68 -21.04
N GLU A 160 72.35 -28.00 -21.18
CA GLU A 160 73.45 -28.90 -20.83
C GLU A 160 73.72 -29.84 -22.03
N GLU A 161 73.96 -29.23 -23.19
CA GLU A 161 74.86 -29.79 -24.20
C GLU A 161 76.26 -29.27 -23.86
N LEU A 162 77.12 -30.11 -23.28
CA LEU A 162 78.57 -30.06 -23.54
C LEU A 162 79.24 -31.34 -22.97
N HIS A 163 79.56 -32.23 -23.91
CA HIS A 163 80.72 -33.15 -23.96
C HIS A 163 81.07 -34.02 -22.75
#